data_AF-A0A1C6F9J4-F1
#
_entry.id   AF-A0A1C6F9J4-F1
#
_cell.length_a   1.000
_cell.length_b   1.000
_cell.length_c   1.000
_cell.angle_alpha   90.00
_cell.angle_beta   90.00
_cell.angle_gamma   90.00
#
_symmetry.space_group_name_H-M   'P 1'
#
loop_
_entity.id
_entity.type
_entity.pdbx_description
1 polymer ?
#
loop_
_entity_poly.entity_id
_entity_poly.type
_entity_poly.pdbx_seq_one_letter_code
_entity_poly.pdbx_strand_id
1 'polypeptide(L)'
;MIYSRLQESLIFSRLPDDVTEKRKFSKLFKELNKFLESARVQGFVWEKRDYEFEDDNGNKDIVTLLFDENIYNILLRRYKELRTGGSGGSDDEPYDIEPYLMSLSTDKIDAEYMNSRFRKYIKMMGDGTDEQTRNVMLNELHKSFANLSQDQQKYANILLKDIQNAELVIDDDKTILDYITEYQSRAKSDQFCNFARNLGINETALKKFMSLHVTEEDINAFGRYDKLVEQVNIDVAKEYFEKAEKTEIPKRKVRSKLDKLLREFILSGGFEISTNE
;
A
#
# COMPACT_ATOMS: atom_id res chain seq x y z
N MET A 1 -24.35 -15.74 -8.52
CA MET A 1 -24.01 -15.06 -7.25
C MET A 1 -22.52 -14.96 -6.99
N ILE A 2 -21.75 -16.07 -6.99
CA ILE A 2 -20.29 -16.02 -6.76
C ILE A 2 -19.60 -15.09 -7.79
N TYR A 3 -19.99 -15.15 -9.07
CA TYR A 3 -19.41 -14.31 -10.12
C TYR A 3 -19.64 -12.79 -9.95
N SER A 4 -20.75 -12.32 -9.36
CA SER A 4 -20.97 -10.87 -9.16
C SER A 4 -20.16 -10.34 -7.97
N ARG A 5 -20.12 -11.09 -6.87
CA ARG A 5 -19.27 -10.77 -5.71
C ARG A 5 -17.78 -10.77 -6.06
N LEU A 6 -17.37 -11.67 -6.97
CA LEU A 6 -16.01 -11.71 -7.50
C LEU A 6 -15.64 -10.45 -8.32
N GLN A 7 -16.60 -9.83 -8.99
CA GLN A 7 -16.39 -8.60 -9.76
C GLN A 7 -16.39 -7.36 -8.83
N GLU A 8 -17.23 -7.36 -7.81
CA GLU A 8 -17.29 -6.32 -6.77
C GLU A 8 -15.97 -6.21 -5.98
N SER A 9 -15.35 -7.34 -5.59
CA SER A 9 -14.05 -7.33 -4.89
C SER A 9 -12.92 -6.67 -5.71
N LEU A 10 -12.94 -6.83 -7.04
CA LEU A 10 -11.95 -6.19 -7.93
C LEU A 10 -12.16 -4.67 -7.99
N ILE A 11 -13.41 -4.22 -7.96
CA ILE A 11 -13.77 -2.79 -8.00
C ILE A 11 -13.26 -2.09 -6.74
N PHE A 12 -13.29 -2.76 -5.57
CA PHE A 12 -12.87 -2.17 -4.29
C PHE A 12 -11.38 -2.33 -3.98
N SER A 13 -10.59 -2.89 -4.90
CA SER A 13 -9.16 -3.17 -4.70
C SER A 13 -8.29 -1.92 -4.58
N ARG A 14 -8.75 -0.76 -5.09
CA ARG A 14 -8.03 0.51 -5.08
C ARG A 14 -8.96 1.67 -4.71
N LEU A 15 -8.39 2.75 -4.20
CA LEU A 15 -9.12 4.01 -4.06
C LEU A 15 -9.47 4.57 -5.44
N PRO A 16 -10.59 5.32 -5.56
CA PRO A 16 -10.87 6.10 -6.75
C PRO A 16 -9.72 7.07 -7.04
N ASP A 17 -9.47 7.40 -8.31
CA ASP A 17 -8.40 8.34 -8.68
C ASP A 17 -8.81 9.80 -8.34
N ASP A 18 -10.09 10.12 -8.49
CA ASP A 18 -10.67 11.46 -8.28
C ASP A 18 -10.87 11.83 -6.79
N VAL A 19 -10.54 13.07 -6.43
CA VAL A 19 -10.64 13.59 -5.05
C VAL A 19 -12.09 13.69 -4.57
N THR A 20 -13.01 14.05 -5.45
CA THR A 20 -14.44 14.14 -5.10
C THR A 20 -15.05 12.76 -4.88
N GLU A 21 -14.62 11.76 -5.65
CA GLU A 21 -14.99 10.36 -5.46
C GLU A 21 -14.43 9.80 -4.15
N LYS A 22 -13.17 10.08 -3.80
CA LYS A 22 -12.58 9.73 -2.49
C LYS A 22 -13.37 10.35 -1.34
N ARG A 23 -13.77 11.62 -1.46
CA ARG A 23 -14.58 12.32 -0.45
C ARG A 23 -15.97 11.67 -0.31
N LYS A 24 -16.59 11.31 -1.43
CA LYS A 24 -17.89 10.61 -1.43
C LYS A 24 -17.77 9.22 -0.80
N PHE A 25 -16.71 8.47 -1.11
CA PHE A 25 -16.41 7.19 -0.50
C PHE A 25 -16.25 7.32 1.03
N SER A 26 -15.47 8.29 1.52
CA SER A 26 -15.31 8.53 2.96
C SER A 26 -16.67 8.72 3.65
N LYS A 27 -17.52 9.59 3.09
CA LYS A 27 -18.85 9.88 3.64
C LYS A 27 -19.75 8.64 3.67
N LEU A 28 -19.82 7.90 2.56
CA LEU A 28 -20.66 6.69 2.46
C LEU A 28 -20.18 5.58 3.38
N PHE A 29 -18.86 5.38 3.52
CA PHE A 29 -18.32 4.35 4.40
C PHE A 29 -18.59 4.66 5.88
N LYS A 30 -18.52 5.93 6.28
CA LYS A 30 -18.93 6.36 7.62
C LYS A 30 -20.40 6.07 7.88
N GLU A 31 -21.26 6.39 6.92
CA GLU A 31 -22.70 6.14 7.00
C GLU A 31 -23.02 4.64 7.10
N LEU A 32 -22.36 3.82 6.28
CA LEU A 32 -22.46 2.35 6.35
C LEU A 32 -22.12 1.84 7.75
N ASN A 33 -21.05 2.35 8.38
CA ASN A 33 -20.65 1.91 9.71
C ASN A 33 -21.67 2.30 10.78
N LYS A 34 -22.32 3.47 10.68
CA LYS A 34 -23.43 3.84 11.59
C LYS A 34 -24.59 2.84 11.52
N PHE A 35 -24.94 2.39 10.31
CA PHE A 35 -25.95 1.36 10.13
C PHE A 35 -25.49 -0.01 10.66
N LEU A 36 -24.24 -0.39 10.42
CA LEU A 36 -23.69 -1.65 10.94
C LEU A 36 -23.62 -1.69 12.47
N GLU A 37 -23.24 -0.61 13.14
CA GLU A 37 -23.29 -0.54 14.60
C GLU A 37 -24.72 -0.72 15.13
N SER A 38 -25.68 -0.04 14.51
CA SER A 38 -27.10 -0.18 14.87
C SER A 38 -27.62 -1.60 14.63
N ALA A 39 -27.17 -2.24 13.55
CA ALA A 39 -27.53 -3.62 13.21
C ALA A 39 -26.87 -4.63 14.17
N ARG A 40 -25.62 -4.39 14.62
CA ARG A 40 -24.92 -5.24 15.60
C ARG A 40 -25.66 -5.28 16.93
N VAL A 41 -26.16 -4.13 17.40
CA VAL A 41 -27.03 -4.06 18.59
C VAL A 41 -28.28 -4.92 18.43
N GLN A 42 -28.78 -5.07 17.20
CA GLN A 42 -29.95 -5.90 16.85
C GLN A 42 -29.58 -7.35 16.49
N GLY A 43 -28.35 -7.79 16.77
CA GLY A 43 -27.93 -9.19 16.58
C GLY A 43 -27.34 -9.53 15.21
N PHE A 44 -26.92 -8.53 14.43
CA PHE A 44 -26.16 -8.76 13.20
C PHE A 44 -24.80 -9.43 13.49
N VAL A 45 -24.52 -10.50 12.76
CA VAL A 45 -23.25 -11.24 12.73
C VAL A 45 -22.87 -11.59 11.28
N TRP A 46 -21.57 -11.65 10.97
CA TRP A 46 -21.10 -11.86 9.60
C TRP A 46 -21.36 -13.29 9.07
N GLU A 47 -21.45 -14.26 9.98
CA GLU A 47 -21.69 -15.68 9.70
C GLU A 47 -23.11 -15.94 9.18
N LYS A 48 -24.03 -14.98 9.38
CA LYS A 48 -25.42 -15.07 8.95
C LYS A 48 -25.66 -14.15 7.76
N ARG A 49 -26.16 -14.73 6.67
CA ARG A 49 -26.41 -14.02 5.40
C ARG A 49 -27.84 -13.49 5.25
N ASP A 50 -28.81 -14.27 5.72
CA ASP A 50 -30.23 -14.00 5.51
C ASP A 50 -30.89 -13.75 6.87
N TYR A 51 -31.56 -12.62 6.99
CA TYR A 51 -32.27 -12.21 8.20
C TYR A 51 -33.77 -12.17 7.93
N GLU A 52 -34.51 -13.01 8.63
CA GLU A 52 -35.97 -13.07 8.57
C GLU A 52 -36.56 -12.11 9.61
N PHE A 53 -37.49 -11.28 9.16
CA PHE A 53 -38.28 -10.35 9.96
C PHE A 53 -39.75 -10.67 9.76
N GLU A 54 -40.52 -10.62 10.84
CA GLU A 54 -41.97 -10.81 10.78
C GLU A 54 -42.64 -9.47 11.08
N ASP A 55 -43.59 -9.05 10.23
CA ASP A 55 -44.39 -7.85 10.46
C ASP A 55 -45.53 -8.11 11.45
N ASP A 56 -46.22 -7.06 11.89
CA ASP A 56 -47.34 -7.14 12.84
C ASP A 56 -48.53 -7.99 12.31
N ASN A 57 -48.55 -8.31 11.00
CA ASN A 57 -49.59 -9.10 10.34
C ASN A 57 -49.15 -10.56 10.12
N GLY A 58 -47.96 -10.97 10.57
CA GLY A 58 -47.42 -12.31 10.40
C GLY A 58 -46.77 -12.57 9.03
N ASN A 59 -46.55 -11.53 8.22
CA ASN A 59 -45.82 -11.66 6.96
C ASN A 59 -44.32 -11.70 7.24
N LYS A 60 -43.63 -12.62 6.57
CA LYS A 60 -42.19 -12.83 6.72
C LYS A 60 -41.43 -12.19 5.58
N ASP A 61 -40.56 -11.24 5.89
CA ASP A 61 -39.62 -10.63 4.97
C ASP A 61 -38.20 -11.13 5.23
N ILE A 62 -37.49 -11.50 4.16
CA ILE A 62 -36.10 -11.95 4.23
C ILE A 62 -35.21 -10.86 3.65
N VAL A 63 -34.33 -10.31 4.49
CA VAL A 63 -33.26 -9.40 4.08
C VAL A 63 -31.98 -10.21 3.90
N THR A 64 -31.53 -10.34 2.65
CA THR A 64 -30.24 -10.94 2.31
C THR A 64 -29.15 -9.88 2.25
N LEU A 65 -28.02 -10.13 2.93
CA LEU A 65 -26.85 -9.25 2.86
C LEU A 65 -26.25 -9.20 1.45
N LEU A 66 -26.01 -7.97 0.99
CA LEU A 66 -25.42 -7.68 -0.32
C LEU A 66 -23.90 -7.87 -0.35
N PHE A 67 -23.23 -7.76 0.80
CA PHE A 67 -21.79 -7.91 0.96
C PHE A 67 -21.48 -8.77 2.19
N ASP A 68 -20.23 -9.23 2.28
CA ASP A 68 -19.73 -10.05 3.39
C ASP A 68 -18.58 -9.34 4.13
N GLU A 69 -18.08 -9.98 5.18
CA GLU A 69 -16.99 -9.46 6.02
C GLU A 69 -15.73 -9.17 5.21
N ASN A 70 -15.45 -9.97 4.18
CA ASN A 70 -14.28 -9.78 3.34
C ASN A 70 -14.39 -8.46 2.54
N ILE A 71 -15.53 -8.24 1.86
CA ILE A 71 -15.78 -6.97 1.16
C ILE A 71 -15.71 -5.78 2.13
N TYR A 72 -16.27 -5.93 3.34
CA TYR A 72 -16.17 -4.90 4.38
C TYR A 72 -14.72 -4.60 4.76
N ASN A 73 -13.88 -5.62 4.96
CA ASN A 73 -12.47 -5.45 5.32
C ASN A 73 -11.66 -4.80 4.19
N ILE A 74 -11.93 -5.14 2.93
CA ILE A 74 -11.34 -4.45 1.77
C ILE A 74 -11.68 -2.95 1.79
N LEU A 75 -12.96 -2.62 1.99
CA LEU A 75 -13.42 -1.23 2.07
C LEU A 75 -12.83 -0.50 3.28
N LEU A 76 -12.78 -1.15 4.44
CA LEU A 76 -12.15 -0.61 5.63
C LEU A 76 -10.66 -0.32 5.38
N ARG A 77 -9.97 -1.19 4.67
CA ARG A 77 -8.57 -0.97 4.27
C ARG A 77 -8.43 0.22 3.34
N ARG A 78 -9.28 0.35 2.31
CA ARG A 78 -9.31 1.55 1.44
C ARG A 78 -9.59 2.82 2.24
N TYR A 79 -10.51 2.76 3.19
CA TYR A 79 -10.85 3.88 4.06
C TYR A 79 -9.65 4.33 4.90
N LYS A 80 -8.89 3.38 5.45
CA LYS A 80 -7.64 3.67 6.16
C LYS A 80 -6.59 4.35 5.29
N GLU A 81 -6.52 3.96 4.01
CA GLU A 81 -5.56 4.52 3.04
C GLU A 81 -5.83 5.99 2.70
N LEU A 82 -7.04 6.52 2.93
CA LEU A 82 -7.37 7.94 2.73
C LEU A 82 -6.48 8.87 3.56
N ARG A 83 -5.97 8.41 4.71
CA ARG A 83 -5.06 9.20 5.56
C ARG A 83 -3.62 9.23 5.04
N THR A 84 -3.18 8.16 4.38
CA THR A 84 -1.79 7.98 3.91
C THR A 84 -1.56 8.50 2.50
N GLY A 85 -2.61 8.77 1.72
CA GLY A 85 -2.51 9.27 0.33
C GLY A 85 -2.15 10.76 0.20
N GLY A 86 -1.78 11.45 1.30
CA GLY A 86 -1.53 12.89 1.36
C GLY A 86 -0.06 13.31 1.29
N SER A 87 0.81 12.56 0.59
CA SER A 87 2.25 12.87 0.50
C SER A 87 2.63 13.89 -0.57
N GLY A 88 1.70 14.75 -1.00
CA GLY A 88 1.97 15.84 -1.93
C GLY A 88 1.13 17.04 -1.52
N GLY A 89 1.77 18.19 -1.29
CA GLY A 89 1.14 19.41 -0.82
C GLY A 89 0.15 20.01 -1.82
N SER A 90 -1.00 19.38 -2.01
CA SER A 90 -2.22 20.03 -2.49
C SER A 90 -3.00 20.55 -1.29
N ASP A 91 -3.55 21.74 -1.46
CA ASP A 91 -4.35 22.52 -0.51
C ASP A 91 -5.73 21.88 -0.22
N ASP A 92 -5.81 20.54 -0.25
CA ASP A 92 -7.06 19.80 -0.11
C ASP A 92 -7.46 19.67 1.36
N GLU A 93 -8.69 20.10 1.66
CA GLU A 93 -9.30 19.97 2.98
C GLU A 93 -9.26 18.50 3.47
N PRO A 94 -8.83 18.24 4.72
CA PRO A 94 -8.70 16.89 5.25
C PRO A 94 -9.99 16.08 5.10
N TYR A 95 -9.86 14.81 4.71
CA TYR A 95 -11.01 13.90 4.73
C TYR A 95 -11.57 13.80 6.16
N ASP A 96 -12.89 13.84 6.28
CA ASP A 96 -13.60 13.59 7.54
C ASP A 96 -13.46 12.10 7.92
N ILE A 97 -12.48 11.79 8.77
CA ILE A 97 -12.06 10.44 9.14
C ILE A 97 -12.46 10.12 10.59
N GLU A 98 -13.11 8.97 10.81
CA GLU A 98 -13.46 8.48 12.14
C GLU A 98 -12.29 7.75 12.83
N PRO A 99 -11.83 8.19 14.01
CA PRO A 99 -10.70 7.58 14.71
C PRO A 99 -10.89 6.10 15.07
N TYR A 100 -12.10 5.68 15.44
CA TYR A 100 -12.36 4.29 15.83
C TYR A 100 -12.24 3.33 14.64
N LEU A 101 -12.66 3.73 13.44
CA LEU A 101 -12.50 2.91 12.22
C LEU A 101 -11.02 2.69 11.89
N MET A 102 -10.17 3.68 12.19
CA MET A 102 -8.72 3.55 12.02
C MET A 102 -8.11 2.51 12.99
N SER A 103 -8.74 2.27 14.13
CA SER A 103 -8.24 1.32 15.15
C SER A 103 -8.66 -0.13 14.92
N LEU A 104 -9.67 -0.39 14.09
CA LEU A 104 -10.14 -1.75 13.80
C LEU A 104 -9.04 -2.57 13.11
N SER A 105 -8.83 -3.84 13.49
CA SER A 105 -7.83 -4.70 12.84
C SER A 105 -8.35 -5.30 11.53
N THR A 106 -7.48 -5.39 10.51
CA THR A 106 -7.79 -6.02 9.21
C THR A 106 -6.91 -7.24 8.90
N ASP A 107 -6.02 -7.64 9.83
CA ASP A 107 -4.80 -8.32 9.41
C ASP A 107 -4.83 -9.86 9.52
N LYS A 108 -5.72 -10.43 10.34
CA LYS A 108 -5.66 -11.87 10.69
C LYS A 108 -6.33 -12.80 9.68
N ILE A 109 -7.53 -12.46 9.21
CA ILE A 109 -8.31 -13.36 8.35
C ILE A 109 -7.73 -13.40 6.92
N ASP A 110 -7.08 -12.31 6.51
CA ASP A 110 -6.66 -12.11 5.12
C ASP A 110 -5.35 -12.84 4.77
N ALA A 111 -4.44 -13.02 5.74
CA ALA A 111 -3.11 -13.58 5.51
C ALA A 111 -3.16 -15.11 5.24
N GLU A 112 -3.89 -15.88 6.04
CA GLU A 112 -3.99 -17.34 5.88
C GLU A 112 -4.69 -17.71 4.58
N TYR A 113 -5.80 -17.01 4.25
CA TYR A 113 -6.53 -17.23 3.00
C TYR A 113 -5.67 -16.93 1.78
N MET A 114 -4.98 -15.78 1.75
CA MET A 114 -4.07 -15.41 0.66
C MET A 114 -2.93 -16.40 0.50
N ASN A 115 -2.32 -16.83 1.61
CA ASN A 115 -1.25 -17.81 1.58
C ASN A 115 -1.73 -19.18 1.07
N SER A 116 -2.96 -19.58 1.40
CA SER A 116 -3.54 -20.82 0.86
C SER A 116 -3.71 -20.77 -0.66
N ARG A 117 -4.14 -19.63 -1.21
CA ARG A 117 -4.27 -19.42 -2.67
C ARG A 117 -2.91 -19.38 -3.35
N PHE A 118 -1.94 -18.72 -2.72
CA PHE A 118 -0.55 -18.68 -3.19
C PHE A 118 0.05 -20.08 -3.29
N ARG A 119 0.01 -20.88 -2.21
CA ARG A 119 0.52 -22.26 -2.20
C ARG A 119 -0.15 -23.14 -3.26
N LYS A 120 -1.46 -23.01 -3.42
CA LYS A 120 -2.22 -23.75 -4.44
C LYS A 120 -1.77 -23.38 -5.86
N TYR A 121 -1.56 -22.08 -6.12
CA TYR A 121 -1.08 -21.58 -7.40
C TYR A 121 0.33 -22.11 -7.72
N ILE A 122 1.28 -22.02 -6.79
CA ILE A 122 2.66 -22.50 -6.98
C ILE A 122 2.69 -23.99 -7.29
N LYS A 123 1.95 -24.82 -6.54
CA LYS A 123 1.90 -26.27 -6.77
C LYS A 123 1.45 -26.61 -8.19
N MET A 124 0.44 -25.90 -8.70
CA MET A 124 -0.12 -26.12 -10.03
C MET A 124 0.77 -25.61 -11.18
N MET A 125 1.78 -24.77 -10.90
CA MET A 125 2.78 -24.36 -11.89
C MET A 125 3.82 -25.47 -12.17
N GLY A 126 4.06 -26.36 -11.21
CA GLY A 126 4.96 -27.51 -11.37
C GLY A 126 4.31 -28.74 -12.01
N ASP A 127 3.00 -28.90 -11.81
CA ASP A 127 2.22 -29.96 -12.44
C ASP A 127 1.80 -29.53 -13.85
N GLY A 128 1.77 -30.44 -14.84
CA GLY A 128 1.40 -30.20 -16.26
C GLY A 128 -0.07 -29.79 -16.49
N THR A 129 -0.57 -28.91 -15.64
CA THR A 129 -1.91 -28.34 -15.57
C THR A 129 -2.19 -27.51 -16.82
N ASP A 130 -3.42 -27.65 -17.34
CA ASP A 130 -3.86 -26.89 -18.49
C ASP A 130 -3.89 -25.37 -18.21
N GLU A 131 -3.75 -24.59 -19.28
CA GLU A 131 -3.66 -23.14 -19.21
C GLU A 131 -4.94 -22.48 -18.63
N GLN A 132 -6.12 -23.07 -18.85
CA GLN A 132 -7.38 -22.51 -18.35
C GLN A 132 -7.44 -22.62 -16.82
N THR A 133 -7.10 -23.78 -16.27
CA THR A 133 -7.05 -23.99 -14.82
C THR A 133 -6.01 -23.09 -14.15
N ARG A 134 -4.84 -22.90 -14.78
CA ARG A 134 -3.82 -21.95 -14.28
C ARG A 134 -4.32 -20.51 -14.26
N ASN A 135 -5.00 -20.06 -15.32
CA ASN A 135 -5.57 -18.71 -15.39
C ASN A 135 -6.68 -18.49 -14.35
N VAL A 136 -7.49 -19.51 -14.03
CA VAL A 136 -8.50 -19.41 -12.96
C VAL A 136 -7.83 -19.19 -11.61
N MET A 137 -6.81 -19.98 -11.27
CA MET A 137 -6.10 -19.87 -9.98
C MET A 137 -5.31 -18.57 -9.85
N LEU A 138 -4.69 -18.12 -10.95
CA LEU A 138 -4.04 -16.82 -11.03
C LEU A 138 -5.03 -15.69 -10.73
N ASN A 139 -6.24 -15.74 -11.31
CA ASN A 139 -7.28 -14.76 -11.04
C ASN A 139 -7.76 -14.81 -9.59
N GLU A 140 -7.87 -15.99 -8.97
CA GLU A 140 -8.20 -16.12 -7.55
C GLU A 140 -7.10 -15.52 -6.64
N LEU A 141 -5.83 -15.72 -6.99
CA LEU A 141 -4.69 -15.16 -6.27
C LEU A 141 -4.64 -13.64 -6.41
N HIS A 142 -4.75 -13.10 -7.63
CA HIS A 142 -4.84 -11.65 -7.85
C HIS A 142 -6.00 -11.01 -7.07
N LYS A 143 -7.15 -11.68 -6.99
CA LYS A 143 -8.30 -11.19 -6.18
C LYS A 143 -7.96 -11.09 -4.71
N SER A 144 -7.22 -12.05 -4.17
CA SER A 144 -6.80 -11.99 -2.77
C SER A 144 -5.91 -10.78 -2.47
N PHE A 145 -5.28 -10.16 -3.47
CA PHE A 145 -4.49 -8.94 -3.28
C PHE A 145 -5.35 -7.71 -2.98
N ALA A 146 -6.67 -7.73 -3.25
CA ALA A 146 -7.55 -6.65 -2.82
C ALA A 146 -7.52 -6.45 -1.29
N ASN A 147 -7.16 -7.51 -0.55
CA ASN A 147 -6.94 -7.43 0.89
C ASN A 147 -5.63 -6.77 1.28
N LEU A 148 -4.64 -6.62 0.38
CA LEU A 148 -3.35 -5.96 0.62
C LEU A 148 -3.47 -4.43 0.48
N SER A 149 -2.54 -3.66 1.07
CA SER A 149 -2.52 -2.21 0.87
C SER A 149 -2.10 -1.91 -0.56
N GLN A 150 -2.43 -0.74 -1.10
CA GLN A 150 -2.01 -0.38 -2.47
C GLN A 150 -0.50 -0.54 -2.67
N ASP A 151 0.30 -0.14 -1.68
CA ASP A 151 1.75 -0.33 -1.72
C ASP A 151 2.12 -1.82 -1.79
N GLN A 152 1.55 -2.66 -0.92
CA GLN A 152 1.76 -4.11 -0.97
C GLN A 152 1.26 -4.75 -2.26
N GLN A 153 0.14 -4.29 -2.83
CA GLN A 153 -0.39 -4.75 -4.11
C GLN A 153 0.60 -4.50 -5.25
N LYS A 154 1.28 -3.35 -5.27
CA LYS A 154 2.34 -3.05 -6.25
C LYS A 154 3.40 -4.17 -6.25
N TYR A 155 3.92 -4.51 -5.07
CA TYR A 155 4.96 -5.54 -4.94
C TYR A 155 4.43 -6.96 -5.12
N ALA A 156 3.20 -7.25 -4.71
CA ALA A 156 2.54 -8.53 -4.97
C ALA A 156 2.37 -8.79 -6.47
N ASN A 157 2.05 -7.77 -7.26
CA ASN A 157 1.96 -7.88 -8.72
C ASN A 157 3.34 -8.09 -9.39
N ILE A 158 4.40 -7.44 -8.88
CA ILE A 158 5.78 -7.69 -9.34
C ILE A 158 6.17 -9.14 -9.03
N LEU A 159 5.98 -9.58 -7.79
CA LEU A 159 6.22 -10.95 -7.35
C LEU A 159 5.54 -11.97 -8.28
N LEU A 160 4.26 -11.78 -8.61
CA LEU A 160 3.55 -12.68 -9.53
C LEU A 160 4.17 -12.74 -10.91
N LYS A 161 4.58 -11.59 -11.45
CA LYS A 161 5.21 -11.53 -12.77
C LYS A 161 6.54 -12.29 -12.79
N ASP A 162 7.35 -12.12 -11.75
CA ASP A 162 8.64 -12.81 -11.63
C ASP A 162 8.45 -14.33 -11.48
N ILE A 163 7.41 -14.77 -10.78
CA ILE A 163 7.02 -16.19 -10.70
C ILE A 163 6.60 -16.72 -12.07
N GLN A 164 5.77 -15.99 -12.81
CA GLN A 164 5.32 -16.37 -14.15
C GLN A 164 6.48 -16.47 -15.15
N ASN A 165 7.47 -15.59 -15.03
CA ASN A 165 8.66 -15.58 -15.86
C ASN A 165 9.71 -16.64 -15.43
N ALA A 166 9.44 -17.39 -14.35
CA ALA A 166 10.40 -18.31 -13.71
C ALA A 166 11.71 -17.63 -13.27
N GLU A 167 11.63 -16.34 -12.92
CA GLU A 167 12.74 -15.52 -12.41
C GLU A 167 12.91 -15.63 -10.88
N LEU A 168 11.94 -16.24 -10.19
CA LEU A 168 11.96 -16.45 -8.75
C LEU A 168 11.81 -17.94 -8.41
N VAL A 169 12.73 -18.44 -7.57
CA VAL A 169 12.61 -19.77 -6.95
C VAL A 169 11.78 -19.64 -5.67
N ILE A 170 10.70 -20.40 -5.59
CA ILE A 170 9.83 -20.44 -4.41
C ILE A 170 10.43 -21.34 -3.34
N ASP A 171 10.34 -20.85 -2.11
CA ASP A 171 10.71 -21.48 -0.86
C ASP A 171 9.41 -21.89 -0.14
N ASP A 172 9.30 -23.18 0.15
CA ASP A 172 8.13 -23.77 0.78
C ASP A 172 7.94 -23.31 2.23
N ASP A 173 8.95 -22.72 2.86
CA ASP A 173 8.86 -22.19 4.21
C ASP A 173 8.42 -20.72 4.24
N LYS A 174 8.46 -20.00 3.12
CA LYS A 174 8.08 -18.58 3.03
C LYS A 174 6.63 -18.37 2.64
N THR A 175 5.95 -17.45 3.33
CA THR A 175 4.59 -17.02 2.96
C THR A 175 4.63 -15.97 1.86
N ILE A 176 3.49 -15.74 1.20
CA ILE A 176 3.38 -14.64 0.23
C ILE A 176 3.70 -13.27 0.83
N LEU A 177 3.38 -13.05 2.12
CA LEU A 177 3.69 -11.79 2.80
C LEU A 177 5.18 -11.62 3.05
N ASP A 178 5.91 -12.71 3.31
CA ASP A 178 7.38 -12.67 3.43
C ASP A 178 8.00 -12.22 2.10
N TYR A 179 7.53 -12.78 0.99
CA TYR A 179 7.97 -12.35 -0.35
C TYR A 179 7.65 -10.89 -0.61
N ILE A 180 6.40 -10.45 -0.38
CA ILE A 180 6.02 -9.04 -0.57
C ILE A 180 6.92 -8.11 0.27
N THR A 181 7.21 -8.49 1.51
CA THR A 181 8.08 -7.74 2.42
C THR A 181 9.53 -7.68 1.91
N GLU A 182 10.05 -8.78 1.35
CA GLU A 182 11.37 -8.79 0.73
C GLU A 182 11.44 -7.86 -0.48
N TYR A 183 10.43 -7.91 -1.37
CA TYR A 183 10.36 -7.02 -2.53
C TYR A 183 10.26 -5.55 -2.12
N GLN A 184 9.44 -5.23 -1.12
CA GLN A 184 9.37 -3.89 -0.51
C GLN A 184 10.73 -3.44 0.02
N SER A 185 11.43 -4.32 0.75
CA SER A 185 12.71 -4.01 1.36
C SER A 185 13.81 -3.80 0.32
N ARG A 186 13.83 -4.62 -0.74
CA ARG A 186 14.75 -4.47 -1.87
C ARG A 186 14.50 -3.15 -2.59
N ALA A 187 13.25 -2.85 -2.96
CA ALA A 187 12.91 -1.60 -3.63
C ALA A 187 13.27 -0.35 -2.82
N LYS A 188 13.02 -0.35 -1.51
CA LYS A 188 13.47 0.73 -0.61
C LYS A 188 14.98 0.84 -0.55
N SER A 189 15.69 -0.28 -0.45
CA SER A 189 17.15 -0.29 -0.48
C SER A 189 17.67 0.29 -1.80
N ASP A 190 17.13 -0.11 -2.94
CA ASP A 190 17.53 0.37 -4.26
C ASP A 190 17.22 1.86 -4.44
N GLN A 191 16.09 2.33 -3.93
CA GLN A 191 15.75 3.74 -3.86
C GLN A 191 16.79 4.53 -3.05
N PHE A 192 17.21 4.03 -1.88
CA PHE A 192 18.25 4.66 -1.07
C PHE A 192 19.61 4.65 -1.78
N CYS A 193 19.96 3.54 -2.44
CA CYS A 193 21.18 3.43 -3.25
C CYS A 193 21.18 4.44 -4.40
N ASN A 194 20.08 4.54 -5.15
CA ASN A 194 19.95 5.44 -6.28
C ASN A 194 20.00 6.91 -5.85
N PHE A 195 19.30 7.25 -4.77
CA PHE A 195 19.33 8.59 -4.18
C PHE A 195 20.75 8.97 -3.72
N ALA A 196 21.42 8.06 -2.99
CA ALA A 196 22.77 8.27 -2.52
C ALA A 196 23.76 8.47 -3.68
N ARG A 197 23.69 7.62 -4.71
CA ARG A 197 24.59 7.66 -5.86
C ARG A 197 24.43 8.96 -6.67
N ASN A 198 23.20 9.36 -6.98
CA ASN A 198 22.94 10.53 -7.81
C ASN A 198 23.29 11.85 -7.11
N LEU A 199 23.23 11.90 -5.78
CA LEU A 199 23.51 13.11 -5.00
C LEU A 199 24.88 13.07 -4.31
N GLY A 200 25.69 12.02 -4.52
CA GLY A 200 27.02 11.90 -3.93
C GLY A 200 27.02 11.70 -2.41
N ILE A 201 25.95 11.10 -1.86
CA ILE A 201 25.81 10.82 -0.43
C ILE A 201 26.39 9.43 -0.14
N ASN A 202 26.99 9.23 1.04
CA ASN A 202 27.40 7.90 1.47
C ASN A 202 26.17 7.02 1.72
N GLU A 203 26.01 5.95 0.94
CA GLU A 203 24.86 5.04 1.00
C GLU A 203 24.67 4.42 2.39
N THR A 204 25.76 3.97 3.04
CA THR A 204 25.68 3.35 4.37
C THR A 204 25.25 4.36 5.42
N ALA A 205 25.75 5.60 5.33
CA ALA A 205 25.35 6.69 6.20
C ALA A 205 23.86 7.04 6.01
N LEU A 206 23.40 7.14 4.76
CA LEU A 206 21.99 7.41 4.44
C LEU A 206 21.09 6.28 4.95
N LYS A 207 21.40 5.01 4.68
CA LYS A 207 20.62 3.86 5.18
C LYS A 207 20.53 3.86 6.70
N LYS A 208 21.66 4.10 7.39
CA LYS A 208 21.68 4.22 8.86
C LYS A 208 20.82 5.38 9.33
N PHE A 209 20.87 6.52 8.65
CA PHE A 209 20.06 7.68 8.99
C PHE A 209 18.56 7.41 8.82
N MET A 210 18.15 6.83 7.69
CA MET A 210 16.75 6.48 7.41
C MET A 210 16.18 5.49 8.44
N SER A 211 17.02 4.58 8.96
CA SER A 211 16.59 3.62 10.00
C SER A 211 16.20 4.28 11.33
N LEU A 212 16.58 5.55 11.57
CA LEU A 212 16.26 6.28 12.79
C LEU A 212 14.82 6.82 12.81
N HIS A 213 14.07 6.77 11.70
CA HIS A 213 12.68 7.22 11.58
C HIS A 213 12.45 8.61 12.20
N VAL A 214 13.31 9.55 11.79
CA VAL A 214 13.34 10.91 12.33
C VAL A 214 12.12 11.72 11.89
N THR A 215 11.71 12.69 12.69
CA THR A 215 10.66 13.67 12.42
C THR A 215 11.26 15.04 12.11
N GLU A 216 10.43 16.01 11.70
CA GLU A 216 10.88 17.38 11.50
C GLU A 216 11.51 17.99 12.76
N GLU A 217 11.00 17.62 13.93
CA GLU A 217 11.43 18.15 15.22
C GLU A 217 12.80 17.61 15.63
N ASP A 218 13.10 16.35 15.29
CA ASP A 218 14.28 15.66 15.79
C ASP A 218 15.33 15.39 14.69
N ILE A 219 15.07 15.67 13.41
CA ILE A 219 15.96 15.35 12.28
C ILE A 219 17.42 15.74 12.54
N ASN A 220 17.68 16.89 13.14
CA ASN A 220 19.03 17.35 13.48
C ASN A 220 19.41 17.21 14.97
N ALA A 221 18.72 16.37 15.73
CA ALA A 221 19.08 16.08 17.11
C ALA A 221 20.55 15.61 17.20
N PHE A 222 21.31 16.22 18.10
CA PHE A 222 22.75 15.95 18.28
C PHE A 222 23.61 16.20 17.02
N GLY A 223 23.16 17.07 16.10
CA GLY A 223 23.90 17.40 14.87
C GLY A 223 24.02 16.24 13.88
N ARG A 224 23.15 15.23 14.00
CA ARG A 224 23.23 14.00 13.19
C ARG A 224 23.03 14.27 11.70
N TYR A 225 22.15 15.21 11.36
CA TYR A 225 21.86 15.55 9.97
C TYR A 225 23.02 16.35 9.37
N ASP A 226 23.58 17.30 10.13
CA ASP A 226 24.73 18.08 9.67
C ASP A 226 25.93 17.17 9.33
N LYS A 227 26.19 16.14 10.14
CA LYS A 227 27.21 15.12 9.86
C LYS A 227 26.95 14.34 8.57
N LEU A 228 25.69 14.10 8.21
CA LEU A 228 25.33 13.44 6.96
C LEU A 228 25.62 14.36 5.77
N VAL A 229 25.23 15.63 5.87
CA VAL A 229 25.44 16.64 4.82
C VAL A 229 26.92 16.97 4.60
N GLU A 230 27.73 16.97 5.66
CA GLU A 230 29.18 17.18 5.57
C GLU A 230 29.90 16.13 4.73
N GLN A 231 29.36 14.91 4.66
CA GLN A 231 29.93 13.79 3.90
C GLN A 231 29.53 13.78 2.42
N VAL A 232 28.68 14.72 1.99
CA VAL A 232 28.17 14.72 0.62
C VAL A 232 29.20 15.28 -0.37
N ASN A 233 29.39 14.55 -1.47
CA ASN A 233 30.15 15.05 -2.62
C ASN A 233 29.31 16.08 -3.39
N ILE A 234 29.58 17.36 -3.11
CA ILE A 234 28.88 18.50 -3.71
C ILE A 234 29.06 18.58 -5.24
N ASP A 235 30.15 18.05 -5.79
CA ASP A 235 30.36 18.07 -7.24
C ASP A 235 29.42 17.09 -7.95
N VAL A 236 29.18 15.90 -7.37
CA VAL A 236 28.19 14.94 -7.89
C VAL A 236 26.77 15.51 -7.78
N ALA A 237 26.41 16.09 -6.64
CA ALA A 237 25.12 16.75 -6.47
C ALA A 237 24.93 17.90 -7.49
N LYS A 238 25.99 18.67 -7.77
CA LYS A 238 25.97 19.75 -8.77
C LYS A 238 25.62 19.19 -10.14
N GLU A 239 26.32 18.15 -10.60
CA GLU A 239 26.04 17.52 -11.90
C GLU A 239 24.60 17.03 -12.02
N TYR A 240 24.04 16.46 -10.95
CA TYR A 240 22.64 16.03 -10.93
C TYR A 240 21.66 17.20 -11.13
N PHE A 241 21.80 18.28 -10.36
CA PHE A 241 20.90 19.44 -10.48
C PHE A 241 21.08 20.19 -11.80
N GLU A 242 22.31 20.32 -12.31
CA GLU A 242 22.56 20.99 -13.59
C GLU A 242 21.96 20.22 -14.77
N LYS A 243 22.02 18.88 -14.73
CA LYS A 243 21.35 18.03 -15.74
C LYS A 243 19.83 18.14 -15.64
N ALA A 244 19.27 18.10 -14.43
CA ALA A 244 17.84 18.21 -14.21
C ALA A 244 17.28 19.58 -14.67
N GLU A 245 18.03 20.66 -14.45
CA GLU A 245 17.62 22.04 -14.76
C GLU A 245 18.17 22.55 -16.10
N LYS A 246 18.98 21.75 -16.79
CA LYS A 246 19.68 22.10 -18.05
C LYS A 246 20.39 23.45 -17.99
N THR A 247 20.89 23.83 -16.81
CA THR A 247 21.44 25.15 -16.51
C THR A 247 22.60 25.01 -15.53
N GLU A 248 23.63 25.84 -15.65
CA GLU A 248 24.75 25.86 -14.70
C GLU A 248 24.32 26.46 -13.34
N ILE A 249 24.68 25.79 -12.24
CA ILE A 249 24.27 26.16 -10.88
C ILE A 249 25.51 26.39 -10.02
N PRO A 250 25.69 27.59 -9.43
CA PRO A 250 26.76 27.85 -8.48
C PRO A 250 26.72 26.90 -7.28
N LYS A 251 27.88 26.40 -6.83
CA LYS A 251 28.00 25.45 -5.70
C LYS A 251 27.25 25.86 -4.44
N ARG A 252 27.15 27.16 -4.15
CA ARG A 252 26.38 27.69 -3.02
C ARG A 252 24.88 27.41 -3.15
N LYS A 253 24.32 27.52 -4.36
CA LYS A 253 22.90 27.20 -4.63
C LYS A 253 22.64 25.69 -4.61
N VAL A 254 23.62 24.88 -5.05
CA VAL A 254 23.55 23.40 -4.97
C VAL A 254 23.37 22.94 -3.53
N ARG A 255 24.13 23.48 -2.57
CA ARG A 255 24.00 23.11 -1.14
C ARG A 255 22.60 23.36 -0.60
N SER A 256 22.00 24.52 -0.94
CA SER A 256 20.63 24.84 -0.52
C SER A 256 19.58 23.91 -1.13
N LYS A 257 19.77 23.49 -2.40
CA LYS A 257 18.85 22.56 -3.08
C LYS A 257 18.98 21.15 -2.53
N LEU A 258 20.22 20.70 -2.30
CA LEU A 258 20.51 19.40 -1.68
C LEU A 258 19.87 19.30 -0.29
N ASP A 259 20.02 20.32 0.55
CA ASP A 259 19.42 20.31 1.90
C ASP A 259 17.90 20.14 1.84
N LYS A 260 17.22 20.92 1.00
CA LYS A 260 15.78 20.81 0.82
C LYS A 260 15.36 19.41 0.35
N LEU A 261 16.01 18.91 -0.70
CA LEU A 261 15.68 17.61 -1.30
C LEU A 261 15.97 16.45 -0.34
N LEU A 262 17.08 16.50 0.38
CA LEU A 262 17.47 15.46 1.34
C LEU A 262 16.51 15.42 2.54
N ARG A 263 16.10 16.58 3.07
CA ARG A 263 15.08 16.65 4.14
C ARG A 263 13.76 16.08 3.68
N GLU A 264 13.29 16.47 2.50
CA GLU A 264 12.06 15.96 1.91
C GLU A 264 12.12 14.44 1.72
N PHE A 265 13.25 13.92 1.27
CA PHE A 265 13.46 12.48 1.08
C PHE A 265 13.43 11.71 2.40
N ILE A 266 14.09 12.24 3.43
CA ILE A 266 14.14 11.63 4.76
C ILE A 266 12.74 11.61 5.40
N LEU A 267 12.05 12.75 5.40
CA LEU A 267 10.77 12.92 6.08
C LEU A 267 9.61 12.18 5.40
N SER A 268 9.68 11.99 4.08
CA SER A 268 8.71 11.18 3.33
C SER A 268 8.98 9.67 3.39
N GLY A 269 10.10 9.25 4.00
CA GLY A 269 10.49 7.83 4.04
C GLY A 269 11.08 7.29 2.73
N GLY A 270 11.44 8.19 1.80
CA GLY A 270 12.04 7.90 0.50
C GLY A 270 11.08 8.06 -0.67
N PHE A 271 11.55 8.66 -1.76
CA PHE A 271 10.84 8.74 -3.05
C PHE A 271 11.81 8.52 -4.22
N GLU A 272 11.27 8.14 -5.37
CA GLU A 272 12.08 7.97 -6.58
C GLU A 272 12.50 9.34 -7.13
N ILE A 273 13.80 9.53 -7.32
CA ILE A 273 14.34 10.65 -8.08
C ILE A 273 14.63 10.20 -9.51
N SER A 274 14.50 11.12 -10.47
CA SER A 274 14.82 10.85 -11.86
C SER A 274 16.25 10.33 -11.98
N THR A 275 16.42 9.11 -12.51
CA THR A 275 17.73 8.63 -12.94
C THR A 275 18.08 9.33 -14.24
N ASN A 276 19.13 10.14 -14.20
CA ASN A 276 19.68 10.75 -15.40
C ASN A 276 20.54 9.69 -16.12
N GLU A 277 19.89 8.83 -16.92
CA GLU A 277 20.57 8.12 -18.03
C GLU A 277 20.86 9.08 -19.18
#